data_AF-A0A415MEF4-F1
#
_entry.id   AF-A0A415MEF4-F1
#
_cell.length_a   1.000
_cell.length_b   1.000
_cell.length_c   1.000
_cell.angle_alpha   90.00
_cell.angle_beta   90.00
_cell.angle_gamma   90.00
#
_symmetry.space_group_name_H-M   'P 1'
#
loop_
_entity.id
_entity.type
_entity.pdbx_description
1 polymer ?
#
loop_
_entity_poly.entity_id
_entity_poly.type
_entity_poly.pdbx_seq_one_letter_code
_entity_poly.pdbx_strand_id
1 'polypeptide(L)' 'MYTFKIKNKDGKVQEYNHINKVYYGHKGVLEYNLENEEIFNHHYSVGYDLHLYSDTNAFTISKSEISIIEVIKEN' A
#
# COMPACT_ATOMS: atom_id res chain seq x y z
N MET A 1 -2.32 -13.15 2.68
CA MET A 1 -2.79 -11.75 2.55
C MET A 1 -1.89 -10.86 3.40
N TYR A 2 -2.02 -9.55 3.27
CA TYR A 2 -1.15 -8.58 3.94
C TYR A 2 -1.96 -7.46 4.59
N THR A 3 -1.48 -7.01 5.75
CA THR A 3 -1.97 -5.79 6.39
C THR A 3 -1.03 -4.64 6.05
N PHE A 4 -1.59 -3.54 5.54
CA PHE A 4 -0.88 -2.28 5.36
C PHE A 4 -1.15 -1.37 6.54
N LYS A 5 -0.10 -0.92 7.21
CA LYS A 5 -0.16 0.15 8.21
C LYS A 5 0.40 1.43 7.61
N ILE A 6 -0.48 2.40 7.40
CA ILE A 6 -0.12 3.69 6.82
C ILE A 6 -0.09 4.73 7.93
N LYS A 7 1.09 5.30 8.18
CA LYS A 7 1.24 6.46 9.07
C LYS A 7 1.12 7.73 8.26
N ASN A 8 0.36 8.70 8.76
CA ASN A 8 0.26 10.03 8.16
C ASN A 8 1.27 11.02 8.75
N LYS A 9 1.27 12.27 8.27
CA LYS A 9 2.19 13.33 8.73
C LYS A 9 1.95 13.75 10.17
N ASP A 10 0.73 13.61 10.67
CA ASP A 10 0.36 13.87 12.07
C ASP A 10 0.70 12.68 12.99
N GLY A 11 1.22 11.60 12.41
CA GLY A 11 1.61 10.39 13.11
C GLY A 11 0.48 9.42 13.44
N LYS A 12 -0.75 9.67 12.97
CA LYS A 12 -1.86 8.72 13.06
C LYS A 12 -1.62 7.54 12.13
N VAL A 13 -1.97 6.34 12.59
CA VAL A 13 -1.83 5.09 11.82
C VAL A 13 -3.22 4.59 11.45
N GLN A 14 -3.38 4.25 10.18
CA GLN A 14 -4.56 3.56 9.66
C GLN A 14 -4.14 2.18 9.15
N GLU A 15 -4.90 1.15 9.50
CA GLU A 15 -4.66 -0.22 9.06
C GLU A 15 -5.65 -0.60 7.95
N TYR A 16 -5.13 -1.31 6.94
CA TYR A 16 -5.88 -1.87 5.82
C TYR A 16 -5.57 -3.36 5.75
N ASN A 17 -6.55 -4.19 6.08
CA ASN A 17 -6.38 -5.64 6.22
C ASN A 17 -6.78 -6.38 4.94
N HIS A 18 -6.31 -7.62 4.84
CA HIS A 18 -6.66 -8.59 3.81
C HIS A 18 -6.28 -8.16 2.40
N ILE A 19 -5.22 -7.35 2.27
CA ILE A 19 -4.74 -6.87 0.98
C ILE A 19 -4.08 -8.02 0.23
N ASN A 20 -4.49 -8.22 -1.01
CA ASN A 20 -4.00 -9.28 -1.90
C ASN A 20 -3.44 -8.74 -3.22
N LYS A 21 -3.65 -7.44 -3.50
CA LYS A 21 -3.10 -6.75 -4.66
C LYS A 21 -2.82 -5.29 -4.33
N VAL A 22 -1.73 -4.77 -4.87
CA VAL A 22 -1.30 -3.38 -4.68
C VAL A 22 -0.94 -2.77 -6.02
N TYR A 23 -1.39 -1.53 -6.25
CA TYR A 23 -0.96 -0.75 -7.39
C TYR A 23 -0.49 0.63 -6.93
N TYR A 24 0.67 1.07 -7.40
CA TYR A 24 1.18 2.42 -7.13
C TYR A 24 2.22 2.84 -8.19
N GLY A 25 2.37 4.14 -8.44
CA GLY A 25 3.32 4.67 -9.42
C GLY A 25 2.84 5.92 -10.15
N HIS A 26 3.53 6.28 -11.23
CA HIS A 26 3.13 7.33 -12.16
C HIS A 26 3.09 6.80 -13.58
N LYS A 27 1.94 6.97 -14.23
CA LYS A 27 1.69 6.53 -15.60
C LYS A 27 2.77 7.06 -16.55
N GLY A 28 3.40 6.16 -17.30
CA GLY A 28 4.43 6.50 -18.29
C GLY A 28 5.84 6.68 -17.73
N VAL A 29 6.06 6.48 -16.42
CA VAL A 29 7.39 6.49 -15.81
C VAL A 29 7.67 5.16 -15.11
N LEU A 30 6.91 4.83 -14.07
CA LEU A 30 7.09 3.63 -13.25
C LEU A 30 5.75 3.29 -12.63
N GLU A 31 5.25 2.09 -12.95
CA GLU A 31 4.01 1.54 -12.42
C GLU A 31 4.32 0.18 -11.80
N TYR A 32 3.85 -0.03 -10.58
CA TYR A 32 3.97 -1.29 -9.87
C TYR A 32 2.59 -1.90 -9.69
N ASN A 33 2.47 -3.17 -10.03
CA ASN A 33 1.28 -3.98 -9.83
C ASN A 33 1.73 -5.27 -9.15
N LEU A 34 1.58 -5.31 -7.83
CA LEU A 34 2.20 -6.31 -6.96
C LEU A 34 1.12 -7.26 -6.43
N GLU A 35 1.41 -8.56 -6.48
CA GLU A 35 0.57 -9.63 -5.96
C GLU A 35 1.45 -10.66 -5.23
N ASN A 36 0.83 -11.50 -4.38
CA ASN A 36 1.54 -12.57 -3.66
C ASN A 36 2.72 -12.04 -2.83
N GLU A 37 3.83 -12.80 -2.76
CA GLU A 37 5.02 -12.45 -1.98
C GLU A 37 5.72 -11.16 -2.43
N GLU A 38 5.44 -10.65 -3.64
CA GLU A 38 5.95 -9.35 -4.08
C GLU A 38 5.44 -8.23 -3.18
N ILE A 39 4.21 -8.35 -2.67
CA ILE A 39 3.63 -7.34 -1.78
C ILE A 39 4.50 -7.13 -0.53
N PHE A 40 5.10 -8.19 0.01
CA PHE A 40 5.91 -8.11 1.22
C PHE A 40 7.37 -7.77 0.96
N ASN A 41 7.94 -8.29 -0.14
CA ASN A 41 9.36 -8.12 -0.45
C ASN A 41 9.67 -6.80 -1.13
N HIS A 42 8.65 -6.06 -1.58
CA HIS A 42 8.83 -4.82 -2.31
C HIS A 42 9.16 -3.63 -1.41
N HIS A 43 10.04 -2.75 -1.88
CA HIS A 43 10.37 -1.51 -1.19
C HIS A 43 9.47 -0.37 -1.66
N TYR A 44 8.48 -0.03 -0.84
CA TYR A 44 7.49 0.99 -1.18
C TYR A 44 8.04 2.41 -1.11
N SER A 45 7.61 3.25 -2.06
CA SER A 45 7.86 4.69 -2.03
C SER A 45 6.61 5.43 -1.55
N VAL A 46 6.80 6.45 -0.73
CA VAL A 46 5.74 7.36 -0.28
C VAL A 46 5.43 8.47 -1.28
N GLY A 47 6.09 8.47 -2.44
CA GLY A 47 5.96 9.52 -3.47
C GLY A 47 4.75 9.36 -4.41
N TYR A 48 3.96 8.30 -4.27
CA TYR A 48 2.85 7.98 -5.16
C TYR A 48 1.58 7.63 -4.37
N ASP A 49 0.44 7.79 -5.02
CA ASP A 49 -0.82 7.33 -4.47
C ASP A 49 -0.79 5.80 -4.42
N LEU A 50 -1.30 5.25 -3.32
CA LEU A 50 -1.28 3.82 -3.04
C LEU A 50 -2.68 3.26 -3.18
N HIS A 51 -2.85 2.31 -4.08
CA HIS A 51 -4.11 1.61 -4.30
C HIS A 51 -4.00 0.20 -3.73
N LEU A 52 -4.84 -0.10 -2.74
CA LEU A 52 -4.85 -1.38 -2.03
C LEU A 52 -6.15 -2.11 -2.32
N TYR A 53 -6.06 -3.39 -2.67
CA TYR A 53 -7.21 -4.21 -2.99
C TYR A 53 -7.23 -5.44 -2.08
N SER A 54 -8.42 -5.73 -1.57
CA SER A 54 -8.78 -7.03 -0.99
C SER A 54 -9.88 -7.67 -1.83
N ASP A 55 -10.33 -8.86 -1.46
CA ASP A 55 -11.42 -9.54 -2.17
C ASP A 55 -12.74 -8.76 -2.17
N THR A 56 -12.94 -7.90 -1.16
CA THR A 56 -14.22 -7.21 -0.93
C THR A 56 -14.12 -5.69 -0.95
N ASN A 57 -12.90 -5.13 -0.90
CA ASN A 57 -12.69 -3.69 -0.79
C ASN A 57 -11.57 -3.20 -1.69
N ALA A 58 -11.68 -1.93 -2.09
CA ALA A 58 -10.62 -1.18 -2.74
C ALA A 58 -10.42 0.14 -2.00
N PHE A 59 -9.17 0.46 -1.69
CA PHE A 59 -8.78 1.66 -0.98
C PHE A 59 -7.80 2.46 -1.84
N THR A 60 -7.91 3.78 -1.79
CA THR A 60 -6.93 4.69 -2.40
C THR A 60 -6.44 5.64 -1.32
N ILE A 61 -5.13 5.68 -1.12
CA ILE A 61 -4.46 6.58 -0.18
C ILE A 61 -3.65 7.59 -0.99
N SER A 62 -3.93 8.88 -0.80
CA SER A 62 -3.17 9.94 -1.47
C SER A 62 -1.74 9.99 -0.92
N LYS A 63 -0.75 10.16 -1.80
CA LYS A 63 0.66 10.38 -1.42
C LYS A 63 0.84 11.52 -0.42
N SER A 64 -0.04 12.52 -0.43
CA SER A 64 0.02 13.64 0.50
C SER A 64 -0.18 13.22 1.95
N GLU A 65 -0.85 12.08 2.16
CA GLU A 65 -1.23 11.51 3.45
C GLU A 65 -0.28 10.40 3.92
N ILE A 66 0.68 9.97 3.09
CA ILE A 66 1.59 8.88 3.40
C ILE A 66 2.92 9.45 3.93
N SER A 67 3.29 9.07 5.15
CA SER A 67 4.63 9.33 5.70
C SER A 67 5.44 8.05 5.87
N ILE A 68 4.80 6.95 6.28
CA ILE A 68 5.41 5.63 6.43
C ILE A 68 4.43 4.58 5.91
N ILE A 69 4.97 3.59 5.20
CA ILE A 69 4.26 2.38 4.77
C ILE A 69 4.95 1.19 5.46
N GLU A 70 4.18 0.43 6.24
CA GLU A 70 4.61 -0.84 6.82
C GLU A 70 3.67 -1.94 6.32
N VAL A 71 4.26 -3.08 5.95
CA VAL A 71 3.53 -4.24 5.41
C VAL A 71 3.81 -5.44 6.30
N ILE A 72 2.74 -6.09 6.76
CA ILE A 72 2.81 -7.27 7.62
C ILE A 72 2.12 -8.43 6.92
N LYS A 73 2.75 -9.60 6.95
CA LYS A 73 2.14 -10.84 6.47
C LYS A 73 1.05 -11.29 7.45
N GLU A 74 -0.15 -11.52 6.95
CA GLU A 74 -1.24 -12.09 7.76
C GLU A 74 -1.04 -13.60 7.88
N ASN A 75 -1.33 -14.13 9.08
CA ASN A 75 -1.27 -15.56 9.37
C ASN A 75 -2.54 -16.29 8.94
#